data_AF-A0A1Y1L1Y1-F1
#
_entry.id   AF-A0A1Y1L1Y1-F1
#
_cell.length_a   1.000
_cell.length_b   1.000
_cell.length_c   1.000
_cell.angle_alpha   90.00
_cell.angle_beta   90.00
_cell.angle_gamma   90.00
#
_symmetry.space_group_name_H-M   'P 1'
#
loop_
_entity.id
_entity.type
_entity.pdbx_description
1 polymer ?
#
loop_
_entity_poly.entity_id
_entity_poly.type
_entity_poly.pdbx_seq_one_letter_code
_entity_poly.pdbx_strand_id
1 'polypeptide(L)'
;MMLLLGWTFEDLDAVNDFLAEGSNVQSLIQAISHPVPAKGVLVQGLCAFLLGVVYEFSTKDSPLSRTSFHSILSKRLDREQFLERLTRLRSHPLMRDFEVTSQKHHLSLGNSLPDIFFDSVFVDFFKDNYSRIGRSIDRA
;
A
#
# COMPACT_ATOMS: atom_id res chain seq x y z
N MET A 1 7.60 -0.85 -4.88
CA MET A 1 6.51 -0.48 -3.95
C MET A 1 6.99 -0.35 -2.52
N MET A 2 7.71 -1.33 -1.95
CA MET A 2 8.26 -1.24 -0.58
C MET A 2 9.14 0.01 -0.35
N LEU A 3 10.05 0.29 -1.29
CA LEU A 3 10.90 1.49 -1.21
C LEU A 3 10.09 2.79 -1.23
N LEU A 4 9.09 2.89 -2.10
CA LEU A 4 8.24 4.08 -2.19
C LEU A 4 7.40 4.26 -0.93
N LEU A 5 6.90 3.17 -0.36
CA LEU A 5 6.19 3.18 0.93
C LEU A 5 7.10 3.63 2.07
N GLY A 6 8.33 3.11 2.15
CA GLY A 6 9.31 3.54 3.15
C GLY A 6 9.75 5.00 2.97
N TRP A 7 9.84 5.46 1.71
CA TRP A 7 10.24 6.84 1.40
C TRP A 7 9.13 7.85 1.69
N THR A 8 7.87 7.53 1.36
CA THR A 8 6.74 8.47 1.55
C THR A 8 6.17 8.48 2.96
N PHE A 9 6.57 7.54 3.82
CA PHE A 9 6.04 7.47 5.17
C PHE A 9 6.70 8.53 6.07
N GLU A 10 5.90 9.43 6.64
CA GLU A 10 6.34 10.54 7.51
C GLU A 10 7.28 11.57 6.84
N ASP A 11 7.45 11.50 5.52
CA ASP A 11 8.19 12.49 4.72
C ASP A 11 7.22 13.32 3.85
N LEU A 12 7.00 14.57 4.26
CA LEU A 12 6.08 15.48 3.56
C LEU A 12 6.58 15.89 2.18
N ASP A 13 7.90 15.99 2.00
CA ASP A 13 8.49 16.40 0.73
C ASP A 13 8.37 15.27 -0.29
N ALA A 14 8.66 14.03 0.11
CA ALA A 14 8.45 12.85 -0.73
C ALA A 14 6.97 12.65 -1.11
N VAL A 15 6.05 12.93 -0.19
CA VAL A 15 4.60 12.91 -0.46
C VAL A 15 4.22 14.00 -1.45
N ASN A 16 4.75 15.22 -1.29
CA ASN A 16 4.48 16.32 -2.20
C ASN A 16 5.04 16.05 -3.60
N ASP A 17 6.25 15.51 -3.72
CA ASP A 17 6.85 15.09 -4.99
C ASP A 17 6.00 14.02 -5.68
N PHE A 18 5.51 13.04 -4.92
CA PHE A 18 4.60 12.02 -5.46
C PHE A 18 3.27 12.60 -5.93
N LEU A 19 2.72 13.57 -5.19
CA LEU A 19 1.45 14.23 -5.49
C LEU A 19 1.55 15.31 -6.57
N ALA A 20 2.75 15.80 -6.87
CA ALA A 20 2.99 16.77 -7.94
C ALA A 20 2.59 16.20 -9.31
N GLU A 21 2.72 14.88 -9.48
CA GLU A 21 2.25 14.17 -10.66
C GLU A 21 0.85 13.56 -10.42
N GLY A 22 -0.20 14.31 -10.77
CA GLY A 22 -1.59 13.90 -10.51
C GLY A 22 -2.04 12.58 -11.15
N SER A 23 -1.29 12.07 -12.15
CA SER A 23 -1.49 10.74 -12.75
C SER A 23 -1.28 9.61 -11.71
N ASN A 24 -0.36 9.79 -10.76
CA ASN A 24 0.01 8.78 -9.77
C ASN A 24 -1.19 8.33 -8.94
N VAL A 25 -1.99 9.28 -8.43
CA VAL A 25 -3.19 8.99 -7.65
C VAL A 25 -4.23 8.25 -8.49
N GLN A 26 -4.42 8.67 -9.75
CA GLN A 26 -5.37 8.01 -10.65
C GLN A 26 -4.96 6.57 -10.96
N SER A 27 -3.67 6.33 -11.21
CA SER A 27 -3.13 4.99 -11.46
C SER A 27 -3.26 4.09 -10.25
N LEU A 28 -3.03 4.60 -9.03
CA LEU A 28 -3.24 3.83 -7.80
C LEU A 28 -4.71 3.44 -7.62
N ILE A 29 -5.64 4.39 -7.78
CA ILE A 29 -7.08 4.11 -7.70
C ILE A 29 -7.47 3.04 -8.72
N GLN A 30 -7.01 3.15 -9.96
CA GLN A 30 -7.26 2.14 -10.99
C GLN A 30 -6.72 0.76 -10.58
N ALA A 31 -5.49 0.67 -10.08
CA ALA A 31 -4.91 -0.60 -9.62
C ALA A 31 -5.72 -1.25 -8.48
N ILE A 32 -6.31 -0.43 -7.60
CA ILE A 32 -7.13 -0.89 -6.47
C ILE A 32 -8.51 -1.37 -6.93
N SER A 33 -9.12 -0.69 -7.90
CA SER A 33 -10.48 -0.98 -8.34
C SER A 33 -10.59 -2.10 -9.37
N HIS A 34 -9.55 -2.34 -10.18
CA HIS A 34 -9.62 -3.39 -11.18
C HIS A 34 -9.49 -4.80 -10.56
N PRO A 35 -10.27 -5.78 -11.01
CA PRO A 35 -10.05 -7.18 -10.65
C PRO A 35 -8.65 -7.62 -11.10
N VAL A 36 -7.91 -8.26 -10.19
CA VAL A 36 -6.58 -8.80 -10.48
C VAL A 36 -6.57 -10.32 -10.36
N PRO A 37 -5.75 -11.04 -11.14
CA PRO A 37 -5.46 -12.45 -10.90
C PRO A 37 -4.87 -12.66 -9.50
N ALA A 38 -4.86 -13.89 -8.98
CA ALA A 38 -4.36 -14.21 -7.64
C ALA A 38 -2.94 -13.66 -7.36
N LYS A 39 -2.04 -13.69 -8.36
CA LYS A 39 -0.68 -13.14 -8.25
C LYS A 39 -0.63 -11.60 -8.11
N GLY A 40 -1.67 -10.89 -8.55
CA GLY A 40 -1.76 -9.43 -8.49
C GLY A 40 -2.29 -8.90 -7.15
N VAL A 41 -2.79 -9.76 -6.26
CA VAL A 41 -3.39 -9.36 -4.97
C VAL A 41 -2.39 -8.59 -4.09
N LEU A 42 -1.12 -8.99 -4.10
CA LEU A 42 -0.06 -8.29 -3.36
C LEU A 42 0.14 -6.86 -3.88
N VAL A 43 0.33 -6.71 -5.19
CA VAL A 43 0.53 -5.40 -5.82
C VAL A 43 -0.67 -4.50 -5.56
N GLN A 44 -1.88 -5.03 -5.72
CA GLN A 44 -3.11 -4.28 -5.45
C GLN A 44 -3.22 -3.82 -4.00
N GLY A 45 -2.90 -4.69 -3.03
CA GLY A 45 -2.86 -4.33 -1.62
C GLY A 45 -1.78 -3.30 -1.28
N LEU A 46 -0.61 -3.40 -1.92
CA LEU A 46 0.47 -2.42 -1.76
C LEU A 46 0.08 -1.06 -2.36
N CYS A 47 -0.63 -1.03 -3.49
CA CYS A 47 -1.18 0.20 -4.05
C CYS A 47 -2.20 0.83 -3.10
N ALA A 48 -3.08 0.04 -2.49
CA ALA A 48 -4.02 0.53 -1.47
C ALA A 48 -3.26 1.11 -0.27
N PHE A 49 -2.26 0.39 0.24
CA PHE A 49 -1.49 0.85 1.39
C PHE A 49 -0.74 2.15 1.08
N LEU A 50 -0.11 2.25 -0.10
CA LEU A 50 0.57 3.46 -0.56
C LEU A 50 -0.39 4.64 -0.69
N LEU A 51 -1.55 4.43 -1.31
CA LEU A 51 -2.58 5.46 -1.43
C LEU A 51 -2.99 5.99 -0.05
N GLY A 52 -3.16 5.09 0.92
CA GLY A 52 -3.50 5.46 2.30
C GLY A 52 -2.38 6.20 3.03
N VAL A 53 -1.10 5.86 2.79
CA VAL A 53 0.07 6.58 3.34
C VAL A 53 0.17 7.99 2.76
N VAL A 54 0.12 8.11 1.43
CA VAL A 54 0.17 9.42 0.75
C VAL A 54 -1.00 10.29 1.18
N TYR A 55 -2.20 9.71 1.36
CA TYR A 55 -3.34 10.44 1.89
C TYR A 55 -3.14 10.87 3.36
N GLU A 56 -2.68 9.96 4.23
CA GLU A 56 -2.43 10.24 5.66
C GLU A 56 -1.52 11.46 5.85
N PHE A 57 -0.44 11.53 5.07
CA PHE A 57 0.57 12.59 5.16
C PHE A 57 0.34 13.77 4.20
N SER A 58 -0.73 13.74 3.39
CA SER A 58 -1.11 14.88 2.56
C SER A 58 -1.57 16.05 3.43
N THR A 59 -1.18 17.26 3.03
CA THR A 59 -1.49 18.50 3.73
C THR A 59 -2.38 19.41 2.89
N LYS A 60 -2.80 20.55 3.46
CA LYS A 60 -3.52 21.58 2.71
C LYS A 60 -2.66 22.26 1.63
N ASP A 61 -1.34 22.30 1.83
CA ASP A 61 -0.38 23.00 0.98
C ASP A 61 0.29 22.05 -0.05
N SER A 62 -0.06 20.76 0.00
CA SER A 62 0.40 19.76 -0.97
C SER A 62 -0.11 20.08 -2.39
N PRO A 63 0.63 19.72 -3.46
CA PRO A 63 0.22 19.96 -4.85
C PRO A 63 -1.20 19.44 -5.16
N LEU A 64 -1.53 18.28 -4.61
CA LEU A 64 -2.91 17.84 -4.42
C LEU A 64 -3.30 18.03 -2.95
N SER A 65 -4.08 19.08 -2.67
CA SER A 65 -4.52 19.36 -1.30
C SER A 65 -5.29 18.18 -0.70
N ARG A 66 -5.17 17.98 0.62
CA ARG A 66 -5.90 16.92 1.36
C ARG A 66 -7.41 16.91 1.08
N THR A 67 -8.04 18.08 1.01
CA THR A 67 -9.48 18.22 0.72
C THR A 67 -9.82 17.76 -0.69
N SER A 68 -9.03 18.18 -1.69
CA SER A 68 -9.19 17.73 -3.08
C SER A 68 -8.95 16.22 -3.20
N PHE A 69 -7.93 15.71 -2.50
CA PHE A 69 -7.61 14.29 -2.49
C PHE A 69 -8.77 13.47 -1.88
N HIS A 70 -9.28 13.87 -0.72
CA HIS A 70 -10.45 13.23 -0.11
C HIS A 70 -11.65 13.20 -1.07
N SER A 71 -11.96 14.32 -1.73
CA SER A 71 -13.03 14.40 -2.74
C SER A 71 -12.85 13.43 -3.91
N ILE A 72 -11.61 13.23 -4.37
CA ILE A 72 -11.29 12.23 -5.41
C ILE A 72 -11.53 10.82 -4.87
N LEU A 73 -11.03 10.50 -3.68
CA LEU A 73 -11.19 9.18 -3.06
C LEU A 73 -12.67 8.84 -2.87
N SER A 74 -13.46 9.71 -2.24
CA SER A 74 -14.89 9.45 -1.99
C SER A 74 -15.70 9.26 -3.28
N LYS A 75 -15.28 9.82 -4.42
CA LYS A 75 -15.97 9.69 -5.71
C LYS A 75 -15.57 8.46 -6.51
N ARG A 76 -14.32 7.99 -6.34
CA ARG A 76 -13.69 7.05 -7.27
C ARG A 76 -13.27 5.74 -6.62
N LEU A 77 -13.21 5.70 -5.30
CA LEU A 77 -12.76 4.55 -4.54
C LEU A 77 -13.77 4.23 -3.44
N ASP A 78 -14.34 3.03 -3.52
CA ASP A 78 -15.19 2.54 -2.47
C ASP A 78 -14.37 2.20 -1.21
N ARG A 79 -14.89 2.62 -0.05
CA ARG A 79 -14.22 2.43 1.23
C ARG A 79 -14.05 0.96 1.58
N GLU A 80 -15.10 0.16 1.40
CA GLU A 80 -15.07 -1.26 1.73
C GLU A 80 -14.07 -1.98 0.83
N GLN A 81 -14.06 -1.63 -0.47
CA GLN A 81 -13.07 -2.12 -1.43
C GLN A 81 -11.63 -1.80 -0.99
N PHE A 82 -11.35 -0.57 -0.55
CA PHE A 82 -10.02 -0.19 -0.05
C PHE A 82 -9.60 -1.07 1.15
N LEU A 83 -10.46 -1.19 2.16
CA LEU A 83 -10.19 -1.99 3.35
C LEU A 83 -10.04 -3.49 3.02
N GLU A 84 -10.82 -3.98 2.07
CA GLU A 84 -10.72 -5.35 1.57
C GLU A 84 -9.33 -5.60 0.97
N ARG A 85 -8.78 -4.66 0.17
CA ARG A 85 -7.44 -4.82 -0.41
C ARG A 85 -6.35 -4.87 0.66
N LEU A 86 -6.43 -4.02 1.68
CA LEU A 86 -5.51 -4.05 2.81
C LEU A 86 -5.62 -5.37 3.59
N THR A 87 -6.85 -5.84 3.82
CA THR A 87 -7.11 -7.11 4.54
C THR A 87 -6.57 -8.31 3.77
N ARG A 88 -6.74 -8.33 2.44
CA ARG A 88 -6.18 -9.38 1.58
C ARG A 88 -4.64 -9.38 1.59
N LEU A 89 -4.01 -8.20 1.59
CA LEU A 89 -2.55 -8.11 1.75
C LEU A 89 -2.09 -8.65 3.10
N ARG A 90 -2.72 -8.21 4.20
CA ARG A 90 -2.41 -8.68 5.56
C ARG A 90 -2.58 -10.19 5.72
N SER A 91 -3.59 -10.76 5.07
CA SER A 91 -3.91 -12.19 5.15
C SER A 91 -3.08 -13.06 4.20
N HIS A 92 -2.30 -12.45 3.29
CA HIS A 92 -1.49 -13.19 2.34
C HIS A 92 -0.38 -13.98 3.08
N PRO A 93 -0.09 -15.25 2.72
CA PRO A 93 0.91 -16.08 3.42
C PRO A 93 2.28 -15.40 3.55
N LEU A 94 2.74 -14.72 2.49
CA LEU A 94 3.99 -13.96 2.50
C LEU A 94 4.05 -12.79 3.52
N MET A 95 2.90 -12.30 4.00
CA MET A 95 2.80 -11.25 5.03
C MET A 95 2.46 -11.84 6.41
N ARG A 96 1.47 -12.74 6.45
CA ARG A 96 0.95 -13.35 7.67
C ARG A 96 1.95 -14.30 8.32
N ASP A 97 2.54 -15.19 7.52
CA ASP A 97 3.38 -16.30 8.00
C ASP A 97 4.86 -15.93 8.02
N PHE A 98 5.18 -14.65 7.83
CA PHE A 98 6.54 -14.12 7.74
C PHE A 98 7.39 -14.41 9.00
N GLU A 99 6.78 -14.38 10.19
CA GLU A 99 7.46 -14.69 11.47
C GLU A 99 7.74 -16.20 11.66
N VAL A 100 6.86 -17.04 11.10
CA VAL A 100 6.88 -18.50 11.31
C VAL A 100 7.73 -19.19 10.24
N THR A 101 7.71 -18.64 9.03
CA THR A 101 8.54 -19.07 7.92
C THR A 101 9.77 -18.19 7.90
N SER A 102 10.85 -18.62 8.56
CA SER A 102 12.16 -18.06 8.27
C SER A 102 12.39 -18.25 6.76
N GLN A 103 12.22 -17.18 5.97
CA GLN A 103 12.50 -17.13 4.52
C GLN A 103 13.96 -17.49 4.20
N LYS A 104 14.75 -17.82 5.22
CA LYS A 104 16.14 -18.22 5.15
C LYS A 104 16.38 -19.54 4.40
N HIS A 105 15.42 -20.47 4.26
CA HIS A 105 15.74 -21.78 3.65
C HIS A 105 14.58 -22.51 2.93
N HIS A 106 13.71 -21.84 2.17
CA HIS A 106 13.03 -22.55 1.08
C HIS A 106 13.98 -22.63 -0.12
N LEU A 107 14.97 -23.52 -0.01
CA LEU A 107 15.61 -24.09 -1.19
C LEU A 107 14.50 -24.81 -1.94
N SER A 108 13.92 -24.15 -2.94
CA SER A 108 13.00 -24.78 -3.87
C SER A 108 13.62 -26.10 -4.34
N LEU A 109 12.89 -27.21 -4.20
CA LEU A 109 13.20 -28.44 -4.93
C LEU A 109 13.02 -28.13 -6.43
N GLY A 110 14.05 -27.59 -7.07
CA GLY A 110 14.05 -27.20 -8.47
C GLY A 110 14.75 -25.86 -8.72
N ASN A 111 15.21 -25.66 -9.95
CA ASN A 111 15.93 -24.47 -10.45
C ASN A 111 15.14 -23.13 -10.37
N SER A 112 14.13 -22.99 -9.50
CA SER A 112 13.42 -21.73 -9.30
C SER A 112 14.11 -20.86 -8.24
N LEU A 113 14.13 -19.55 -8.51
CA LEU A 113 14.57 -18.55 -7.54
C LEU A 113 13.74 -18.68 -6.26
N PRO A 114 14.34 -18.41 -5.08
CA PRO A 114 13.60 -18.39 -3.83
C PRO A 114 12.55 -17.28 -3.85
N ASP A 115 11.35 -17.56 -3.35
CA ASP A 115 10.18 -16.67 -3.32
C ASP A 115 10.31 -15.58 -2.23
N ILE A 116 11.39 -14.79 -2.29
CA ILE A 116 11.69 -13.70 -1.36
C ILE A 116 11.14 -12.39 -1.93
N PHE A 117 9.97 -11.98 -1.44
CA PHE A 117 9.28 -10.77 -1.92
C PHE A 117 9.29 -9.60 -0.94
N PHE A 118 9.41 -9.87 0.36
CA PHE A 118 9.38 -8.87 1.43
C PHE A 118 10.56 -9.07 2.37
N ASP A 119 11.06 -7.97 2.94
CA ASP A 119 11.99 -7.98 4.06
C ASP A 119 11.24 -7.78 5.39
N SER A 120 11.90 -8.16 6.49
CA SER A 120 11.29 -8.13 7.83
C SER A 120 10.91 -6.72 8.27
N VAL A 121 11.74 -5.74 7.93
CA VAL A 121 11.52 -4.34 8.30
C VAL A 121 10.24 -3.83 7.65
N PHE A 122 10.03 -4.14 6.37
CA PHE A 122 8.81 -3.78 5.67
C PHE A 122 7.57 -4.47 6.24
N VAL A 123 7.66 -5.76 6.58
CA VAL A 123 6.52 -6.50 7.14
C VAL A 123 6.10 -5.94 8.49
N ASP A 124 7.05 -5.65 9.38
CA ASP A 124 6.78 -5.01 10.67
C ASP A 124 6.18 -3.62 10.47
N PHE A 125 6.80 -2.81 9.61
CA PHE A 125 6.29 -1.50 9.21
C PHE A 125 4.82 -1.55 8.74
N PHE A 126 4.47 -2.50 7.88
CA PHE A 126 3.10 -2.67 7.43
C PHE A 126 2.16 -3.08 8.57
N LYS A 127 2.56 -4.06 9.40
CA LYS A 127 1.72 -4.58 10.50
C LYS A 127 1.42 -3.49 11.54
N ASP A 128 2.41 -2.68 11.88
CA ASP A 128 2.30 -1.61 12.87
C ASP A 128 1.41 -0.46 12.39
N ASN A 129 1.47 -0.15 11.08
CA ASN A 129 0.74 0.96 10.49
C ASN A 129 -0.60 0.58 9.86
N TYR A 130 -0.90 -0.70 9.70
CA TYR A 130 -2.13 -1.21 9.06
C TYR A 130 -3.39 -0.53 9.61
N SER A 131 -3.56 -0.47 10.93
CA SER A 131 -4.76 0.12 11.54
C SER A 131 -4.83 1.64 11.41
N ARG A 132 -3.67 2.33 11.41
CA ARG A 132 -3.60 3.78 11.19
C ARG A 132 -4.01 4.11 9.77
N ILE A 133 -3.39 3.43 8.79
CA ILE A 133 -3.64 3.66 7.37
C ILE A 133 -5.04 3.21 6.95
N GLY A 134 -5.56 2.11 7.49
CA GLY A 134 -6.95 1.69 7.23
C GLY A 134 -7.99 2.73 7.67
N ARG A 135 -7.68 3.52 8.70
CA ARG A 135 -8.54 4.60 9.21
C ARG A 135 -8.23 5.97 8.62
N SER A 136 -7.16 6.11 7.83
CA SER A 136 -6.77 7.43 7.32
C SER A 136 -7.88 8.03 6.47
N ILE A 137 -8.43 7.23 5.55
CA ILE A 137 -9.50 7.64 4.63
C ILE A 137 -10.84 7.98 5.30
N ASP A 138 -11.03 7.70 6.59
CA ASP A 138 -12.21 8.13 7.36
C ASP A 138 -12.09 9.55 7.91
N ARG A 139 -10.86 10.07 7.97
CA ARG A 139 -10.52 11.32 8.62
C ARG A 139 -10.44 12.42 7.56
N ALA A 140 -11.62 12.96 7.22
CA ALA A 140 -11.77 14.13 6.38
C ALA A 140 -11.06 15.35 6.98
#